data_AF-A0A524NGM6-F1
#
_entry.id   AF-A0A524NGM6-F1
#
_cell.length_a   1.000
_cell.length_b   1.000
_cell.length_c   1.000
_cell.angle_alpha   90.00
_cell.angle_beta   90.00
_cell.angle_gamma   90.00
#
_symmetry.space_group_name_H-M   'P 1'
#
loop_
_entity.id
_entity.type
_entity.pdbx_description
1 polymer ?
#
loop_
_entity_poly.entity_id
_entity_poly.type
_entity_poly.pdbx_seq_one_letter_code
_entity_poly.pdbx_strand_id
1 'polypeptide(L)'
;MKRTSTTLVAVFAAGSLLIGGLALPGLAGAQDDIVQEVKTGCEKELNDFCAKVTPGQGRVLACLYAHGDKLSGRCEYALYDAAAKLERAINALSYVANECLDDAEKLCPNVEMGEGRIIECLNKHKGDLDARCATALKDTGLM
;
A
#
# COMPACT_ATOMS: atom_id res chain seq x y z
N MET A 1 -31.31 18.51 28.41
CA MET A 1 -31.04 17.13 28.89
C MET A 1 -31.38 16.13 27.77
N LYS A 2 -30.39 15.32 27.33
CA LYS A 2 -30.41 14.09 26.47
C LYS A 2 -31.00 14.19 25.04
N ARG A 3 -30.27 14.04 23.92
CA ARG A 3 -29.50 12.91 23.31
C ARG A 3 -30.30 11.61 23.09
N THR A 4 -30.50 11.23 21.80
CA THR A 4 -30.28 9.92 21.11
C THR A 4 -31.15 9.86 19.83
N SER A 5 -30.61 9.89 18.60
CA SER A 5 -29.93 8.82 17.81
C SER A 5 -30.90 7.92 17.02
N THR A 6 -31.19 8.27 15.76
CA THR A 6 -31.91 7.41 14.80
C THR A 6 -31.53 7.59 13.33
N THR A 7 -30.41 8.26 13.00
CA THR A 7 -29.98 8.47 11.60
C THR A 7 -29.22 7.29 10.97
N LEU A 8 -29.18 6.12 11.61
CA LEU A 8 -28.73 4.89 10.95
C LEU A 8 -29.92 4.18 10.32
N VAL A 9 -29.75 3.77 9.05
CA VAL A 9 -30.67 3.02 8.18
C VAL A 9 -31.39 3.90 7.15
N ALA A 10 -30.60 4.46 6.22
CA ALA A 10 -31.02 4.60 4.82
C ALA A 10 -30.28 3.53 4.01
N VAL A 11 -30.64 2.27 4.30
CA VAL A 11 -30.18 1.06 3.61
C VAL A 11 -31.21 0.75 2.52
N PHE A 12 -30.76 0.87 1.27
CA PHE A 12 -31.17 0.09 0.10
C PHE A 12 -32.68 -0.03 -0.21
N ALA A 13 -33.17 0.77 -1.15
CA ALA A 13 -34.29 0.38 -2.01
C ALA A 13 -34.36 1.22 -3.31
N ALA A 14 -33.67 0.76 -4.37
CA ALA A 14 -34.17 0.72 -5.77
C ALA A 14 -33.01 0.33 -6.71
N GLY A 15 -33.25 -0.64 -7.61
CA GLY A 15 -32.25 -1.40 -8.39
C GLY A 15 -31.37 -0.57 -9.33
N SER A 16 -30.28 -1.11 -9.90
CA SER A 16 -30.26 -2.38 -10.65
C SER A 16 -28.82 -2.92 -10.77
N LEU A 17 -28.71 -4.23 -11.00
CA LEU A 17 -27.48 -4.97 -11.30
C LEU A 17 -26.61 -4.25 -12.34
N LEU A 18 -25.35 -3.98 -12.01
CA LEU A 18 -24.17 -4.46 -12.74
C LEU A 18 -22.96 -4.23 -11.84
N ILE A 19 -22.31 -5.33 -11.49
CA ILE A 19 -21.06 -5.39 -10.74
C ILE A 19 -19.97 -4.76 -11.63
N GLY A 20 -19.59 -3.52 -11.31
CA GLY A 20 -18.44 -2.84 -11.86
C GLY A 20 -17.73 -2.16 -10.70
N GLY A 21 -16.68 -2.79 -10.19
CA GLY A 21 -15.96 -2.32 -9.02
C GLY A 21 -15.44 -0.89 -9.21
N LEU A 22 -15.50 -0.11 -8.13
CA LEU A 22 -14.70 1.10 -8.00
C LEU A 22 -13.22 0.71 -8.11
N ALA A 23 -12.66 0.80 -9.31
CA ALA A 23 -11.22 0.85 -9.50
C ALA A 23 -10.80 2.27 -9.14
N LEU A 24 -10.22 2.45 -7.96
CA LEU A 24 -9.56 3.70 -7.56
C LEU A 24 -8.25 3.80 -8.35
N PRO A 25 -8.13 4.72 -9.33
CA PRO A 25 -6.92 4.88 -10.12
C PRO A 25 -5.90 5.66 -9.30
N GLY A 26 -4.96 4.97 -8.64
CA GLY A 26 -3.91 5.67 -7.89
C GLY A 26 -2.89 4.80 -7.17
N LEU A 27 -3.22 3.54 -6.82
CA LEU A 27 -2.33 2.69 -6.00
C LEU A 27 -1.38 1.78 -6.79
N ALA A 28 -1.48 1.73 -8.13
CA ALA A 28 -0.80 0.70 -8.92
C ALA A 28 0.74 0.85 -8.98
N GLY A 29 1.26 2.07 -9.08
CA GLY A 29 2.64 2.26 -9.58
C GLY A 29 3.80 1.78 -8.71
N ALA A 30 3.75 1.92 -7.38
CA ALA A 30 4.89 1.58 -6.51
C ALA A 30 4.85 0.14 -5.95
N GLN A 31 3.68 -0.48 -5.96
CA GLN A 31 3.49 -1.86 -5.49
C GLN A 31 3.73 -2.88 -6.60
N ASP A 32 3.61 -2.46 -7.86
CA ASP A 32 3.75 -3.34 -9.02
C ASP A 32 5.17 -3.94 -9.11
N ASP A 33 6.23 -3.18 -8.86
CA ASP A 33 7.61 -3.67 -9.06
C ASP A 33 7.98 -4.85 -8.14
N ILE A 34 7.72 -4.75 -6.84
CA ILE A 34 8.04 -5.83 -5.87
C ILE A 34 7.24 -7.11 -6.20
N VAL A 35 5.97 -6.96 -6.55
CA VAL A 35 5.10 -8.10 -6.88
C VAL A 35 5.54 -8.77 -8.19
N GLN A 36 5.95 -7.99 -9.20
CA GLN A 36 6.44 -8.54 -10.46
C GLN A 36 7.77 -9.27 -10.30
N GLU A 37 8.66 -8.80 -9.43
CA GLU A 37 9.92 -9.50 -9.12
C GLU A 37 9.66 -10.88 -8.52
N VAL A 38 8.75 -10.99 -7.54
CA VAL A 38 8.35 -12.28 -6.97
C VAL A 38 7.69 -13.17 -8.02
N LYS A 39 6.75 -12.63 -8.82
CA LYS A 39 6.11 -13.40 -9.89
C LYS A 39 7.11 -13.96 -10.89
N THR A 40 8.08 -13.15 -11.28
CA THR A 40 9.12 -13.52 -12.25
C THR A 40 10.09 -14.54 -11.65
N GLY A 41 10.51 -14.33 -10.40
CA GLY A 41 11.43 -15.23 -9.70
C GLY A 41 10.83 -16.59 -9.38
N CYS A 42 9.53 -16.62 -9.06
CA CYS A 42 8.77 -17.80 -8.66
C CYS A 42 7.85 -18.35 -9.76
N GLU A 43 8.04 -17.97 -11.02
CA GLU A 43 7.12 -18.33 -12.11
C GLU A 43 6.86 -19.85 -12.18
N LYS A 44 7.92 -20.65 -12.02
CA LYS A 44 7.82 -22.11 -12.01
C LYS A 44 6.95 -22.61 -10.86
N GLU A 45 7.21 -22.15 -9.64
CA GLU A 45 6.50 -22.54 -8.43
C GLU A 45 5.04 -22.08 -8.46
N LEU A 46 4.78 -20.89 -9.01
CA LEU A 46 3.44 -20.39 -9.22
C LEU A 46 2.64 -21.28 -10.16
N ASN A 47 3.26 -21.75 -11.25
CA ASN A 47 2.61 -22.64 -12.21
C ASN A 47 2.45 -24.07 -11.65
N ASP A 48 3.46 -24.61 -10.98
CA ASP A 48 3.47 -26.01 -10.52
C ASP A 48 2.63 -26.20 -9.26
N PHE A 49 2.61 -25.22 -8.35
CA PHE A 49 1.99 -25.37 -7.02
C PHE A 49 0.78 -24.46 -6.81
N CYS A 50 0.79 -23.24 -7.36
CA CYS A 50 -0.17 -22.19 -6.99
C CYS A 50 -1.16 -21.79 -8.10
N ALA A 51 -1.21 -22.49 -9.24
CA ALA A 51 -2.00 -22.07 -10.41
C ALA A 51 -3.52 -21.93 -10.15
N LYS A 52 -4.05 -22.62 -9.13
CA LYS A 52 -5.47 -22.56 -8.74
C LYS A 52 -5.77 -21.53 -7.65
N VAL A 53 -4.75 -20.83 -7.15
CA VAL A 53 -4.91 -19.86 -6.08
C VAL A 53 -5.44 -18.56 -6.65
N THR A 54 -6.59 -18.11 -6.18
CA THR A 54 -7.13 -16.79 -6.53
C THR A 54 -6.19 -15.69 -6.03
N PRO A 55 -5.68 -14.78 -6.89
CA PRO A 55 -4.80 -13.69 -6.45
C PRO A 55 -5.43 -12.75 -5.42
N GLY A 56 -4.58 -12.02 -4.69
CA GLY A 56 -4.98 -11.02 -3.69
C GLY A 56 -4.98 -11.53 -2.24
N GLN A 57 -5.03 -10.60 -1.29
CA GLN A 57 -5.13 -10.87 0.16
C GLN A 57 -4.05 -11.85 0.68
N GLY A 58 -2.85 -11.81 0.09
CA GLY A 58 -1.73 -12.66 0.48
C GLY A 58 -1.89 -14.15 0.15
N ARG A 59 -2.96 -14.60 -0.53
CA ARG A 59 -3.20 -16.02 -0.79
C ARG A 59 -2.08 -16.72 -1.58
N VAL A 60 -1.54 -16.04 -2.59
CA VAL A 60 -0.45 -16.59 -3.41
C VAL A 60 0.84 -16.73 -2.59
N LEU A 61 1.16 -15.74 -1.76
CA LEU A 61 2.29 -15.82 -0.84
C LEU A 61 2.11 -16.94 0.19
N ALA A 62 0.90 -17.13 0.72
CA ALA A 62 0.58 -18.24 1.61
C ALA A 62 0.76 -19.61 0.93
N CYS A 63 0.43 -19.72 -0.35
CA CYS A 63 0.70 -20.94 -1.14
C CYS A 63 2.21 -21.20 -1.28
N LEU A 64 3.00 -20.19 -1.66
CA LEU A 64 4.46 -20.32 -1.74
C LEU A 64 5.06 -20.72 -0.38
N TYR A 65 4.58 -20.13 0.71
CA TYR A 65 5.00 -20.48 2.07
C TYR A 65 4.68 -21.94 2.42
N ALA A 66 3.50 -22.44 2.05
CA ALA A 66 3.12 -23.84 2.27
C ALA A 66 3.95 -24.85 1.46
N HIS A 67 4.62 -24.39 0.40
CA HIS A 67 5.53 -25.16 -0.45
C HIS A 67 6.99 -24.75 -0.27
N GLY A 68 7.35 -24.15 0.88
CA GLY A 68 8.68 -23.61 1.16
C GLY A 68 9.83 -24.58 0.92
N ASP A 69 9.62 -25.88 1.20
CA ASP A 69 10.60 -26.96 0.99
C ASP A 69 10.84 -27.32 -0.49
N LYS A 70 10.03 -26.78 -1.40
CA LYS A 70 10.03 -27.07 -2.84
C LYS A 70 10.35 -25.86 -3.71
N LEU A 71 10.65 -24.72 -3.09
CA LEU A 71 11.01 -23.52 -3.84
C LEU A 71 12.39 -23.68 -4.46
N SER A 72 12.56 -23.23 -5.69
CA SER A 72 13.89 -23.06 -6.26
C SER A 72 14.63 -21.92 -5.55
N GLY A 73 15.97 -21.99 -5.53
CA GLY A 73 16.79 -20.90 -4.98
C GLY A 73 16.55 -19.54 -5.66
N ARG A 74 16.07 -19.53 -6.92
CA ARG A 74 15.65 -18.31 -7.61
C ARG A 74 14.39 -17.71 -6.98
N CYS A 75 13.38 -18.54 -6.70
CA CYS A 75 12.15 -18.11 -6.05
C CYS A 75 12.42 -17.66 -4.60
N GLU A 76 13.23 -18.42 -3.84
CA GLU A 76 13.63 -18.05 -2.48
C GLU A 76 14.34 -16.69 -2.45
N TYR A 77 15.30 -16.47 -3.37
CA TYR A 77 15.98 -15.19 -3.48
C TYR A 77 15.01 -14.05 -3.82
N ALA A 78 14.09 -14.26 -4.76
CA ALA A 78 13.11 -13.25 -5.12
C ALA A 78 12.18 -12.88 -3.95
N LEU A 79 11.75 -13.87 -3.16
CA LEU A 79 10.97 -13.64 -1.94
C LEU A 79 11.76 -12.86 -0.89
N TYR A 80 13.04 -13.21 -0.69
CA TYR A 80 13.92 -12.52 0.25
C TYR A 80 14.17 -11.05 -0.15
N ASP A 81 14.53 -10.81 -1.41
CA ASP A 81 14.79 -9.46 -1.91
C ASP A 81 13.53 -8.59 -1.88
N ALA A 82 12.37 -9.16 -2.24
CA ALA A 82 11.08 -8.48 -2.11
C ALA A 82 10.76 -8.09 -0.65
N ALA A 83 11.01 -8.98 0.31
CA ALA A 83 10.82 -8.69 1.73
C ALA A 83 11.75 -7.55 2.20
N ALA A 84 13.03 -7.59 1.81
CA ALA A 84 13.99 -6.53 2.15
C ALA A 84 13.60 -5.18 1.53
N LYS A 85 13.10 -5.17 0.29
CA LYS A 85 12.58 -3.95 -0.36
C LYS A 85 11.37 -3.38 0.37
N LEU A 86 10.41 -4.22 0.73
CA LEU A 86 9.23 -3.82 1.48
C LEU A 86 9.60 -3.24 2.85
N GLU A 87 10.52 -3.87 3.58
CA GLU A 87 11.00 -3.37 4.86
C GLU A 87 11.62 -1.98 4.75
N ARG A 88 12.50 -1.77 3.75
CA ARG A 88 13.09 -0.45 3.48
C ARG A 88 12.01 0.60 3.20
N ALA A 89 10.99 0.25 2.41
CA ALA A 89 9.88 1.15 2.11
C ALA A 89 9.07 1.50 3.37
N ILE A 90 8.76 0.52 4.22
CA ILE A 90 8.04 0.76 5.49
C ILE A 90 8.83 1.67 6.43
N ASN A 91 10.15 1.45 6.53
CA ASN A 91 11.02 2.29 7.35
C ASN A 91 11.08 3.73 6.82
N ALA A 92 11.17 3.93 5.50
CA ALA A 92 11.12 5.24 4.87
C ALA A 92 9.78 5.96 5.17
N LEU A 93 8.65 5.26 5.00
CA LEU A 93 7.33 5.81 5.32
C LEU A 93 7.19 6.17 6.80
N SER A 94 7.70 5.33 7.69
CA SER A 94 7.68 5.57 9.13
C SER A 94 8.51 6.79 9.51
N TYR A 95 9.69 6.95 8.89
CA TYR A 95 10.53 8.12 9.08
C TYR A 95 9.78 9.39 8.67
N VAL A 96 9.23 9.43 7.45
CA VAL A 96 8.47 10.59 6.95
C VAL A 96 7.25 10.89 7.81
N ALA A 97 6.48 9.88 8.22
CA ALA A 97 5.31 10.07 9.07
C ALA A 97 5.68 10.72 10.42
N ASN A 98 6.80 10.31 11.03
CA ASN A 98 7.26 10.88 12.30
C ASN A 98 7.78 12.31 12.16
N GLU A 99 8.49 12.61 11.07
CA GLU A 99 9.11 13.93 10.86
C GLU A 99 8.13 14.96 10.30
N CYS A 100 7.06 14.53 9.63
CA CYS A 100 6.10 15.41 8.95
C CYS A 100 4.73 15.50 9.63
N LEU A 101 4.54 14.92 10.82
CA LEU A 101 3.23 14.90 11.48
C LEU A 101 2.68 16.32 11.72
N ASP A 102 3.48 17.20 12.32
CA ASP A 102 3.07 18.57 12.66
C ASP A 102 2.79 19.40 11.38
N ASP A 103 3.62 19.23 10.35
CA ASP A 103 3.42 19.87 9.05
C ASP A 103 2.15 19.37 8.35
N ALA A 104 1.86 18.07 8.43
CA ALA A 104 0.65 17.49 7.85
C ALA A 104 -0.62 18.02 8.54
N GLU A 105 -0.60 18.15 9.87
CA GLU A 105 -1.73 18.72 10.63
C GLU A 105 -1.94 20.20 10.31
N LYS A 106 -0.85 20.98 10.21
CA LYS A 106 -0.89 22.42 9.98
C LYS A 106 -1.24 22.80 8.54
N LEU A 107 -0.65 22.10 7.58
CA LEU A 107 -0.68 22.46 6.16
C LEU A 107 -1.72 21.64 5.38
N CYS A 108 -2.04 20.43 5.84
CA CYS A 108 -2.93 19.49 5.15
C CYS A 108 -4.15 19.02 5.99
N PRO A 109 -4.83 19.87 6.78
CA PRO A 109 -5.84 19.45 7.77
C PRO A 109 -7.09 18.79 7.19
N ASN A 110 -7.38 18.99 5.90
CA ASN A 110 -8.59 18.48 5.23
C ASN A 110 -8.28 17.41 4.17
N VAL A 111 -7.07 16.84 4.20
CA VAL A 111 -6.65 15.81 3.26
C VAL A 111 -6.97 14.43 3.85
N GLU A 112 -7.76 13.65 3.12
CA GLU A 112 -8.05 12.27 3.52
C GLU A 112 -6.79 11.41 3.47
N MET A 113 -6.56 10.61 4.52
CA MET A 113 -5.45 9.66 4.59
C MET A 113 -5.54 8.59 3.50
N GLY A 114 -4.38 8.05 3.12
CA GLY A 114 -4.25 7.01 2.09
C GLY A 114 -3.91 7.56 0.71
N GLU A 115 -3.61 6.63 -0.21
CA GLU A 115 -3.35 6.93 -1.63
C GLU A 115 -2.27 7.98 -1.90
N GLY A 116 -1.37 8.24 -0.94
CA GLY A 116 -0.30 9.24 -1.08
C GLY A 116 -0.77 10.70 -1.04
N ARG A 117 -2.05 10.98 -0.76
CA ARG A 117 -2.60 12.35 -0.83
C ARG A 117 -1.94 13.33 0.14
N ILE A 118 -1.59 12.87 1.35
CA ILE A 118 -0.87 13.70 2.33
C ILE A 118 0.51 14.09 1.81
N ILE A 119 1.24 13.15 1.21
CA ILE A 119 2.55 13.43 0.60
C ILE A 119 2.41 14.41 -0.56
N GLU A 120 1.40 14.26 -1.42
CA GLU A 120 1.12 15.21 -2.49
C GLU A 120 0.83 16.63 -1.95
N CYS A 121 0.06 16.72 -0.86
CA CYS A 121 -0.21 17.98 -0.19
C CYS A 121 1.08 18.61 0.39
N LEU A 122 1.87 17.85 1.14
CA LEU A 122 3.14 18.31 1.71
C LEU A 122 4.10 18.81 0.62
N ASN A 123 4.16 18.11 -0.53
CA ASN A 123 4.99 18.52 -1.67
C ASN A 123 4.54 19.86 -2.30
N LYS A 124 3.24 20.17 -2.29
CA LYS A 124 2.72 21.49 -2.71
C LYS A 124 3.10 22.60 -1.74
N HIS A 125 3.33 22.26 -0.47
CA HIS A 125 3.74 23.16 0.60
C HIS A 125 5.23 23.09 0.95
N LYS A 126 6.09 22.56 0.06
CA LYS A 126 7.52 22.34 0.34
C LYS A 126 8.32 23.55 0.84
N GLY A 127 7.85 24.77 0.57
CA GLY A 127 8.47 26.01 1.07
C GLY A 127 8.08 26.39 2.49
N ASP A 128 7.00 25.80 3.01
CA ASP A 128 6.42 26.06 4.32
C ASP A 128 6.68 24.92 5.31
N LEU A 129 7.32 23.83 4.86
CA LEU A 129 7.67 22.67 5.68
C LEU A 129 8.78 23.00 6.67
N ASP A 130 8.69 22.39 7.84
CA ASP A 130 9.80 22.39 8.79
C ASP A 130 10.99 21.59 8.21
N ALA A 131 12.20 21.99 8.62
CA ALA A 131 13.45 21.45 8.07
C ALA A 131 13.56 19.92 8.20
N ARG A 132 12.96 19.36 9.26
CA ARG A 132 12.93 17.92 9.53
C ARG A 132 12.07 17.17 8.52
N CYS A 133 10.84 17.63 8.28
CA CYS A 133 9.97 17.04 7.27
C CYS A 133 10.56 17.17 5.86
N ALA A 134 11.06 18.36 5.50
CA ALA A 134 11.67 18.58 4.19
C ALA A 134 12.86 17.65 3.93
N THR A 135 13.68 17.40 4.96
CA THR A 135 14.79 16.44 4.89
C THR A 135 14.28 15.02 4.72
N ALA A 136 13.29 14.61 5.52
CA ALA A 136 12.74 13.26 5.47
C ALA A 136 12.13 12.92 4.09
N LEU A 137 11.38 13.84 3.49
CA LEU A 137 10.82 13.63 2.16
C LEU A 137 11.91 13.52 1.08
N LYS A 138 12.97 14.32 1.20
CA LYS A 138 14.11 14.26 0.27
C LYS A 138 14.89 12.95 0.39
N ASP A 139 15.23 12.53 1.59
CA ASP A 139 16.05 11.34 1.84
C ASP A 139 15.35 10.05 1.42
N THR A 140 14.01 10.06 1.41
CA THR A 140 13.18 8.91 1.02
C THR A 140 12.72 8.95 -0.44
N GLY A 141 13.04 10.02 -1.19
CA GLY A 141 12.63 10.18 -2.58
C GLY A 141 11.13 10.40 -2.78
N LEU A 142 10.45 10.88 -1.73
CA LEU A 142 9.01 11.20 -1.75
C LEU A 142 8.72 12.67 -2.09
N MET A 143 9.76 13.50 -2.28
CA MET A 143 9.71 14.88 -2.77
C MET A 143 10.46 15.07 -4.09
#